data_AF-A0A954HMB2-F1
#
_entry.id   AF-A0A954HMB2-F1
#
_cell.length_a   1.000
_cell.length_b   1.000
_cell.length_c   1.000
_cell.angle_alpha   90.00
_cell.angle_beta   90.00
_cell.angle_gamma   90.00
#
_symmetry.space_group_name_H-M   'P 1'
#
loop_
_entity.id
_entity.type
_entity.pdbx_description
1 polymer ?
#
loop_
_entity_poly.entity_id
_entity_poly.type
_entity_poly.pdbx_seq_one_letter_code
_entity_poly.pdbx_strand_id
1 'polypeptide(L)'
;MAGCSVKVAIAMAAVVVCLATADRVKAAGPPLDFESEPINYSHATPDNAVSRLQAAIDSGDKSLTFQEQFGYLRAVLQELDVPESTQMLTFLKSSLQRPLIGPQNARALYFGDDAYVGYVPDGMLELIVADEKLGMVFYTLEQDPQGPRFERQVAR
;
A
#
# COMPACT_ATOMS: atom_id res chain seq x y z
N MET A 1 35.78 -32.34 -55.14
CA MET A 1 35.05 -33.01 -54.03
C MET A 1 35.91 -32.94 -52.78
N ALA A 2 35.32 -32.88 -51.58
CA ALA A 2 35.94 -32.67 -50.26
C ALA A 2 36.19 -31.19 -49.86
N GLY A 3 35.12 -30.45 -49.57
CA GLY A 3 35.21 -29.09 -49.00
C GLY A 3 34.04 -28.70 -48.09
N CYS A 4 33.21 -29.66 -47.65
CA CYS A 4 31.94 -29.38 -46.97
C CYS A 4 31.91 -29.75 -45.47
N SER A 5 32.74 -30.69 -45.01
CA SER A 5 32.55 -31.27 -43.66
C SER A 5 33.15 -30.50 -42.49
N VAL A 6 34.14 -29.61 -42.71
CA VAL A 6 34.85 -28.93 -41.60
C VAL A 6 34.12 -27.67 -41.10
N LYS A 7 33.40 -26.96 -41.97
CA LYS A 7 32.69 -25.72 -41.59
C LYS A 7 31.44 -25.98 -40.73
N VAL A 8 30.83 -27.17 -40.85
CA VAL A 8 29.63 -27.55 -40.09
C VAL A 8 29.97 -27.87 -38.63
N ALA A 9 31.13 -28.48 -38.37
CA ALA A 9 31.56 -28.86 -37.02
C ALA A 9 31.86 -27.65 -36.12
N ILE A 10 32.43 -26.58 -36.68
CA ILE A 10 32.76 -25.35 -35.94
C ILE A 10 31.49 -24.54 -35.62
N ALA A 11 30.51 -24.53 -36.52
CA ALA A 11 29.23 -23.86 -36.29
C ALA A 11 28.41 -24.56 -35.19
N MET A 12 28.44 -25.90 -35.09
CA MET A 12 27.77 -26.63 -34.00
C MET A 12 28.43 -26.40 -32.63
N ALA A 13 29.76 -26.34 -32.56
CA ALA A 13 30.46 -26.11 -31.29
C ALA A 13 30.17 -24.70 -30.72
N ALA A 14 30.11 -23.67 -31.57
CA ALA A 14 29.79 -22.30 -31.14
C ALA A 14 28.33 -22.13 -30.71
N VAL A 15 27.39 -22.83 -31.35
CA VAL A 15 25.97 -22.83 -30.96
C VAL A 15 25.76 -23.56 -29.62
N VAL A 16 26.46 -24.68 -29.39
CA VAL A 16 26.39 -25.42 -28.11
C VAL A 16 26.99 -24.60 -26.95
N VAL A 17 28.04 -23.81 -27.18
CA VAL A 17 28.64 -22.94 -26.15
C VAL A 17 27.73 -21.75 -25.79
N CYS A 18 26.95 -21.22 -26.74
CA CYS A 18 25.96 -20.17 -26.45
C CYS A 18 24.68 -20.70 -25.77
N LEU A 19 24.33 -21.97 -25.94
CA LEU A 19 23.19 -22.60 -25.26
C LEU A 19 23.49 -22.95 -23.79
N ALA A 20 24.77 -23.12 -23.42
CA ALA A 20 25.17 -23.46 -22.05
C ALA A 20 25.26 -22.26 -21.09
N THR A 21 25.08 -21.02 -21.57
CA THR A 21 25.14 -19.81 -20.74
C THR A 21 23.78 -19.15 -20.48
N ALA A 22 22.69 -19.75 -20.98
CA ALA A 22 21.33 -19.20 -20.83
C ALA A 22 20.72 -19.40 -19.43
N ASP A 23 21.26 -20.30 -18.60
CA ASP A 23 20.65 -20.69 -17.31
C ASP A 23 21.23 -19.96 -16.08
N ARG A 24 21.30 -18.63 -16.14
CA ARG A 24 21.51 -17.82 -14.92
C ARG A 24 20.57 -16.62 -14.90
N VAL A 25 19.29 -16.82 -15.21
CA VAL A 25 18.27 -15.95 -14.60
C VAL A 25 18.32 -16.24 -13.11
N LYS A 26 18.99 -15.38 -12.33
CA LYS A 26 18.85 -15.40 -10.87
C LYS A 26 17.36 -15.28 -10.60
N ALA A 27 16.77 -16.32 -10.03
CA ALA A 27 15.44 -16.24 -9.46
C ALA A 27 15.38 -14.97 -8.59
N ALA A 28 14.30 -14.21 -8.71
CA ALA A 28 13.98 -13.20 -7.71
C ALA A 28 14.12 -13.85 -6.32
N GLY A 29 14.72 -13.15 -5.37
CA GLY A 29 14.88 -13.68 -4.02
C GLY A 29 13.54 -14.18 -3.46
N PRO A 30 13.55 -15.09 -2.48
CA PRO A 30 12.32 -15.51 -1.82
C PRO A 30 11.52 -14.28 -1.38
N PRO A 31 10.16 -14.31 -1.45
CA PRO A 31 9.34 -13.23 -0.93
C PRO A 31 9.81 -12.85 0.48
N LEU A 32 9.86 -11.56 0.77
CA LEU A 32 10.09 -11.11 2.13
C LEU A 32 8.97 -11.68 3.00
N ASP A 33 9.34 -12.54 3.94
CA ASP A 33 8.42 -13.13 4.90
C ASP A 33 8.29 -12.19 6.10
N PHE A 34 7.32 -11.28 6.02
CA PHE A 34 7.01 -10.33 7.09
C PHE A 34 6.21 -10.95 8.24
N GLU A 35 5.74 -12.19 8.09
CA GLU A 35 4.93 -12.89 9.10
C GLU A 35 5.80 -13.70 10.08
N SER A 36 7.06 -13.95 9.72
CA SER A 36 8.03 -14.58 10.62
C SER A 36 8.62 -13.58 11.63
N GLU A 37 9.19 -14.13 12.71
CA GLU A 37 10.04 -13.35 13.61
C GLU A 37 11.19 -12.68 12.83
N PRO A 38 11.57 -11.44 13.17
CA PRO A 38 11.15 -10.69 14.36
C PRO A 38 9.93 -9.77 14.17
N ILE A 39 9.38 -9.65 12.95
CA ILE A 39 8.35 -8.65 12.63
C ILE A 39 6.96 -9.15 13.01
N ASN A 40 6.63 -10.39 12.63
CA ASN A 40 5.31 -11.00 12.85
C ASN A 40 4.16 -10.03 12.52
N TYR A 41 4.21 -9.50 11.29
CA TYR A 41 3.50 -8.29 10.89
C TYR A 41 2.01 -8.34 11.25
N SER A 42 1.29 -9.39 10.85
CA SER A 42 -0.16 -9.44 11.04
C SER A 42 -0.59 -9.51 12.50
N HIS A 43 0.22 -10.09 13.38
CA HIS A 43 -0.11 -10.26 14.80
C HIS A 43 0.52 -9.22 15.73
N ALA A 44 1.57 -8.52 15.29
CA ALA A 44 2.21 -7.48 16.07
C ALA A 44 1.28 -6.29 16.32
N THR A 45 1.38 -5.69 17.51
CA THR A 45 0.64 -4.48 17.88
C THR A 45 1.33 -3.25 17.28
N PRO A 46 0.64 -2.46 16.43
CA PRO A 46 1.21 -1.23 15.88
C PRO A 46 1.41 -0.15 16.94
N ASP A 47 2.42 0.69 16.75
CA ASP A 47 2.67 1.92 17.51
C ASP A 47 2.98 3.07 16.53
N ASN A 48 1.90 3.62 15.98
CA ASN A 48 1.91 4.67 14.99
C ASN A 48 0.84 5.74 15.28
N ALA A 49 0.81 6.80 14.47
CA ALA A 49 -0.08 7.94 14.67
C ALA A 49 -1.57 7.54 14.74
N VAL A 50 -2.02 6.60 13.91
CA VAL A 50 -3.42 6.13 13.92
C VAL A 50 -3.73 5.28 15.14
N SER A 51 -2.83 4.38 15.55
CA SER A 51 -3.04 3.57 16.77
C SER A 51 -3.15 4.44 18.04
N ARG A 52 -2.33 5.51 18.13
CA ARG A 52 -2.38 6.48 19.23
C ARG A 52 -3.65 7.34 19.17
N LEU A 53 -4.07 7.75 17.97
CA LEU A 53 -5.32 8.47 17.78
C LEU A 53 -6.54 7.62 18.18
N GLN A 54 -6.58 6.35 17.77
CA GLN A 54 -7.65 5.43 18.19
C GLN A 54 -7.68 5.27 19.72
N ALA A 55 -6.53 5.08 20.37
CA ALA A 55 -6.47 4.97 21.81
C ALA A 55 -6.99 6.23 22.54
N ALA A 56 -6.69 7.42 22.00
CA ALA A 56 -7.20 8.69 22.53
C ALA A 56 -8.72 8.87 22.29
N ILE A 57 -9.26 8.31 21.20
CA ILE A 57 -10.71 8.29 20.96
C ILE A 57 -11.38 7.33 21.95
N ASP A 58 -10.80 6.15 22.16
CA ASP A 58 -11.33 5.12 23.06
C ASP A 58 -11.33 5.58 24.54
N SER A 59 -10.34 6.37 24.94
CA SER A 59 -10.28 6.98 26.29
C SER A 59 -11.21 8.18 26.45
N GLY A 60 -11.72 8.74 25.35
CA GLY A 60 -12.51 9.98 25.34
C GLY A 60 -11.67 11.26 25.40
N ASP A 61 -10.34 11.17 25.30
CA ASP A 61 -9.43 12.33 25.27
C ASP A 61 -9.54 13.10 23.95
N LYS A 62 -9.91 12.42 22.86
CA LYS A 62 -10.13 13.01 21.55
C LYS A 62 -11.46 12.59 20.95
N SER A 63 -12.03 13.47 20.13
CA SER A 63 -13.21 13.20 19.32
C SER A 63 -13.00 13.76 17.92
N LEU A 64 -13.37 13.00 16.89
CA LEU A 64 -13.33 13.50 15.51
C LEU A 64 -14.67 14.14 15.14
N THR A 65 -14.61 15.35 14.60
CA THR A 65 -15.80 16.03 14.10
C THR A 65 -16.23 15.44 12.76
N PHE A 66 -17.45 14.92 12.70
CA PHE A 66 -18.07 14.48 11.45
C PHE A 66 -18.65 15.68 10.68
N GLN A 67 -18.40 15.76 9.37
CA GLN A 67 -18.97 16.76 8.47
C GLN A 67 -19.85 16.08 7.43
N GLU A 68 -21.06 16.58 7.18
CA GLU A 68 -22.03 15.93 6.26
C GLU A 68 -21.43 15.61 4.87
N GLN A 69 -20.60 16.51 4.33
CA GLN A 69 -20.05 16.36 2.97
C GLN A 69 -18.77 15.50 2.91
N PHE A 70 -17.97 15.46 3.96
CA PHE A 70 -16.62 14.87 3.93
C PHE A 70 -16.40 13.83 5.04
N GLY A 71 -17.43 13.55 5.83
CA GLY A 71 -17.39 12.78 7.06
C GLY A 71 -16.25 13.22 7.98
N TYR A 72 -15.40 12.28 8.38
CA TYR A 72 -14.25 12.50 9.24
C TYR A 72 -13.00 13.02 8.53
N LEU A 73 -12.99 13.19 7.19
CA LEU A 73 -11.78 13.49 6.43
C LEU A 73 -10.97 14.65 7.03
N ARG A 74 -11.58 15.82 7.21
CA ARG A 74 -10.84 17.00 7.71
C ARG A 74 -10.33 16.81 9.12
N ALA A 75 -11.11 16.17 9.99
CA ALA A 75 -10.69 15.87 11.35
C ALA A 75 -9.50 14.90 11.36
N VAL A 76 -9.51 13.88 10.51
CA VAL A 76 -8.39 12.94 10.35
C VAL A 76 -7.15 13.63 9.79
N LEU A 77 -7.28 14.47 8.76
CA LEU A 77 -6.16 15.22 8.19
C LEU A 77 -5.52 16.12 9.25
N GLN A 78 -6.32 16.83 10.04
CA GLN A 78 -5.83 17.67 11.13
C GLN A 78 -5.11 16.86 12.21
N GLU A 79 -5.69 15.75 12.64
CA GLU A 79 -5.15 14.92 13.72
C GLU A 79 -3.87 14.16 13.33
N LEU A 80 -3.67 13.91 12.04
CA LEU A 80 -2.48 13.26 11.50
C LEU A 80 -1.47 14.24 10.89
N ASP A 81 -1.68 15.55 11.05
CA ASP A 81 -0.83 16.60 10.47
C ASP A 81 -0.61 16.47 8.95
N VAL A 82 -1.67 16.10 8.22
CA VAL A 82 -1.67 15.96 6.76
C VAL A 82 -2.27 17.23 6.14
N PRO A 83 -1.50 18.05 5.40
CA PRO A 83 -2.02 19.30 4.87
C PRO A 83 -3.06 19.08 3.76
N GLU A 84 -4.23 19.74 3.86
CA GLU A 84 -5.28 19.68 2.83
C GLU A 84 -4.79 20.13 1.44
N SER A 85 -3.77 20.99 1.40
CA SER A 85 -3.17 21.52 0.15
C SER A 85 -2.44 20.46 -0.68
N THR A 86 -2.13 19.30 -0.11
CA THR A 86 -1.47 18.18 -0.82
C THR A 86 -2.43 17.36 -1.68
N GLN A 87 -3.72 17.73 -1.70
CA GLN A 87 -4.77 17.01 -2.44
C GLN A 87 -4.38 16.71 -3.89
N MET A 88 -4.48 15.44 -4.26
CA MET A 88 -4.37 14.97 -5.63
C MET A 88 -5.56 14.09 -5.98
N LEU A 89 -6.21 14.38 -7.11
CA LEU A 89 -7.31 13.56 -7.63
C LEU A 89 -6.75 12.44 -8.52
N THR A 90 -7.15 11.20 -8.26
CA THR A 90 -6.79 10.03 -9.04
C THR A 90 -8.02 9.24 -9.48
N PHE A 91 -7.99 8.84 -10.75
CA PHE A 91 -9.04 8.04 -11.40
C PHE A 91 -8.64 6.56 -11.50
N LEU A 92 -7.45 6.20 -11.00
CA LEU A 92 -6.91 4.84 -11.09
C LEU A 92 -7.60 3.90 -10.11
N LYS A 93 -7.85 2.68 -10.59
CA LYS A 93 -8.53 1.61 -9.87
C LYS A 93 -7.54 0.73 -9.07
N SER A 94 -6.77 1.34 -8.16
CA SER A 94 -5.79 0.65 -7.29
C SER A 94 -6.20 0.57 -5.81
N SER A 95 -7.39 1.07 -5.46
CA SER A 95 -7.97 1.11 -4.10
C SER A 95 -8.59 -0.22 -3.66
N LEU A 96 -8.92 -0.41 -2.38
CA LEU A 96 -9.86 -1.45 -1.94
C LEU A 96 -11.28 -1.14 -2.47
N GLN A 97 -11.57 0.14 -2.68
CA GLN A 97 -12.85 0.68 -3.14
C GLN A 97 -12.91 0.89 -4.66
N ARG A 98 -12.17 0.07 -5.41
CA ARG A 98 -12.13 0.03 -6.89
C ARG A 98 -13.47 0.24 -7.61
N PRO A 99 -14.61 -0.34 -7.15
CA PRO A 99 -15.90 -0.14 -7.80
C PRO A 99 -16.44 1.29 -7.75
N LEU A 100 -16.07 2.08 -6.74
CA LEU A 100 -16.54 3.45 -6.55
C LEU A 100 -15.74 4.48 -7.37
N ILE A 101 -14.54 4.13 -7.83
CA ILE A 101 -13.61 5.07 -8.47
C ILE A 101 -13.75 5.03 -10.00
N GLY A 102 -13.87 6.20 -10.62
CA GLY A 102 -13.90 6.32 -12.08
C GLY A 102 -13.92 7.76 -12.57
N PRO A 103 -13.99 8.02 -13.89
CA PRO A 103 -13.92 9.36 -14.47
C PRO A 103 -14.89 10.41 -13.89
N GLN A 104 -16.02 9.95 -13.34
CA GLN A 104 -17.04 10.82 -12.72
C GLN A 104 -16.97 10.84 -11.18
N ASN A 105 -16.14 9.99 -10.58
CA ASN A 105 -15.96 9.90 -9.13
C ASN A 105 -14.49 9.61 -8.81
N ALA A 106 -13.68 10.66 -8.73
CA ALA A 106 -12.25 10.54 -8.43
C ALA A 106 -12.02 10.27 -6.95
N ARG A 107 -11.00 9.48 -6.62
CA ARG A 107 -10.47 9.43 -5.26
C ARG A 107 -9.54 10.62 -5.05
N ALA A 108 -9.64 11.29 -3.91
CA ALA A 108 -8.64 12.24 -3.45
C ALA A 108 -7.58 11.52 -2.61
N LEU A 109 -6.31 11.85 -2.81
CA LEU A 109 -5.19 11.44 -1.97
C LEU A 109 -4.57 12.67 -1.32
N TYR A 110 -4.22 12.55 -0.05
CA TYR A 110 -3.54 13.55 0.75
C TYR A 110 -2.27 12.93 1.34
N PHE A 111 -1.24 13.75 1.50
CA PHE A 111 0.12 13.32 1.79
C PHE A 111 0.70 14.15 2.93
N GLY A 112 1.14 13.49 3.99
CA GLY A 112 1.97 14.06 5.05
C GLY A 112 3.28 13.30 5.17
N ASP A 113 4.07 13.66 6.18
CA ASP A 113 5.39 13.03 6.41
C ASP A 113 5.23 11.57 6.88
N ASP A 114 4.27 11.31 7.77
CA ASP A 114 4.07 9.99 8.40
C ASP A 114 2.78 9.27 7.96
N ALA A 115 1.90 9.96 7.22
CA ALA A 115 0.58 9.44 6.87
C ALA A 115 0.11 9.83 5.47
N TYR A 116 -0.57 8.89 4.83
CA TYR A 116 -1.29 9.05 3.58
C TYR A 116 -2.77 8.83 3.85
N VAL A 117 -3.64 9.71 3.35
CA VAL A 117 -5.08 9.59 3.52
C VAL A 117 -5.76 9.60 2.15
N GLY A 118 -6.48 8.53 1.83
CA GLY A 118 -7.34 8.40 0.67
C GLY A 118 -8.80 8.64 1.03
N TYR A 119 -9.45 9.49 0.26
CA TYR A 119 -10.88 9.79 0.35
C TYR A 119 -11.58 9.42 -0.95
N VAL A 120 -12.53 8.50 -0.86
CA VAL A 120 -13.43 8.15 -1.96
C VAL A 120 -14.81 8.70 -1.62
N PRO A 121 -15.42 9.56 -2.45
CA PRO A 121 -16.79 10.00 -2.21
C PRO A 121 -17.74 8.81 -2.13
N ASP A 122 -18.67 8.87 -1.17
CA ASP A 122 -19.61 7.79 -0.81
C ASP A 122 -18.93 6.49 -0.31
N GLY A 123 -17.67 6.57 0.08
CA GLY A 123 -16.87 5.45 0.59
C GLY A 123 -16.25 5.71 1.96
N MET A 124 -15.41 4.78 2.38
CA MET A 124 -14.58 4.88 3.59
C MET A 124 -13.29 5.67 3.32
N LEU A 125 -12.61 6.10 4.39
CA LEU A 125 -11.21 6.53 4.27
C LEU A 125 -10.29 5.32 4.20
N GLU A 126 -9.22 5.45 3.42
CA GLU A 126 -8.10 4.52 3.39
C GLU A 126 -6.86 5.25 3.91
N LEU A 127 -6.12 4.65 4.85
CA LEU A 127 -4.93 5.28 5.42
C LEU A 127 -3.73 4.36 5.29
N ILE A 128 -2.57 4.96 5.07
CA ILE A 128 -1.28 4.29 5.16
C ILE A 128 -0.42 5.11 6.11
N VAL A 129 0.11 4.49 7.15
CA VAL A 129 0.86 5.19 8.21
C VAL A 129 2.17 4.48 8.46
N ALA A 130 3.24 5.24 8.66
CA ALA A 130 4.53 4.71 9.05
C ALA A 130 4.53 4.21 10.50
N ASP A 131 5.23 3.11 10.73
CA ASP A 131 5.45 2.45 12.01
C ASP A 131 6.91 2.00 12.08
N GLU A 132 7.60 2.30 13.18
CA GLU A 132 9.04 2.03 13.31
C GLU A 132 9.38 0.53 13.17
N LYS A 133 8.50 -0.35 13.63
CA LYS A 133 8.73 -1.80 13.63
C LYS A 133 8.07 -2.48 12.44
N LEU A 134 6.87 -2.03 12.06
CA LEU A 134 6.05 -2.68 11.04
C LEU A 134 6.26 -2.09 9.65
N GLY A 135 6.92 -0.93 9.52
CA GLY A 135 7.00 -0.21 8.25
C GLY A 135 5.67 0.46 7.93
N MET A 136 5.08 0.17 6.76
CA MET A 136 3.78 0.76 6.41
C MET A 136 2.65 -0.07 6.99
N VAL A 137 1.71 0.57 7.69
CA VAL A 137 0.51 -0.04 8.24
C VAL A 137 -0.73 0.56 7.58
N PHE A 138 -1.66 -0.30 7.16
CA PHE A 138 -2.86 0.08 6.43
C PHE A 138 -4.07 0.10 7.36
N TYR A 139 -4.90 1.13 7.24
CA TYR A 139 -6.15 1.24 7.98
C TYR A 139 -7.29 1.65 7.06
N THR A 140 -8.51 1.33 7.47
CA THR A 140 -9.75 1.91 6.94
C THR A 140 -10.51 2.61 8.05
N LEU A 141 -11.31 3.61 7.68
CA LEU A 141 -12.23 4.27 8.60
C LEU A 141 -13.57 4.47 7.88
N GLU A 142 -14.61 3.80 8.36
CA GLU A 142 -15.98 4.00 7.89
C GLU A 142 -16.48 5.42 8.23
N GLN A 143 -17.32 5.97 7.37
CA GLN A 143 -17.88 7.31 7.53
C GLN A 143 -19.22 7.26 8.28
N ASP A 144 -19.25 6.58 9.44
CA ASP A 144 -20.44 6.47 10.29
C ASP A 144 -20.44 7.57 11.37
N PRO A 145 -21.43 8.48 11.41
CA PRO A 145 -21.56 9.50 12.46
C PRO A 145 -21.67 8.95 13.89
N GLN A 146 -22.00 7.66 14.08
CA GLN A 146 -22.07 7.04 15.42
C GLN A 146 -20.72 6.96 16.13
N GLY A 147 -19.61 7.02 15.39
CA GLY A 147 -18.28 7.14 15.97
C GLY A 147 -17.17 6.59 15.06
N PRO A 148 -15.99 7.22 15.08
CA PRO A 148 -14.88 6.77 14.26
C PRO A 148 -14.21 5.52 14.85
N ARG A 149 -13.99 4.51 14.01
CA ARG A 149 -13.18 3.33 14.34
C ARG A 149 -12.23 3.01 13.20
N PHE A 150 -10.93 3.14 13.48
CA PHE A 150 -9.88 2.72 12.57
C PHE A 150 -9.72 1.19 12.61
N GLU A 151 -9.86 0.56 11.46
CA GLU A 151 -9.69 -0.88 11.30
C GLU A 151 -8.38 -1.18 10.58
N ARG A 152 -7.47 -1.89 11.26
CA ARG A 152 -6.21 -2.32 10.66
C ARG A 152 -6.47 -3.35 9.57
N GLN A 153 -5.96 -3.10 8.38
CA GLN A 153 -6.01 -4.01 7.25
C GLN A 153 -4.70 -4.80 7.20
N VAL A 154 -4.78 -6.12 7.46
CA VAL A 154 -3.69 -7.07 7.28
C VAL A 154 -3.97 -7.93 6.05
N ALA A 155 -2.94 -8.57 5.49
CA ALA A 155 -3.03 -9.32 4.25
C ALA A 155 -4.20 -10.32 4.26
N ARG A 156 -4.86 -10.44 3.11
CA ARG A 156 -5.90 -11.43 2.82
C ARG A 156 -5.36 -12.48 1.85
#